data_AF-A0A8N5I4D0-F1
#
_entry.id   AF-A0A8N5I4D0-F1
#
_cell.length_a   1.000
_cell.length_b   1.000
_cell.length_c   1.000
_cell.angle_alpha   90.00
_cell.angle_beta   90.00
_cell.angle_gamma   90.00
#
_symmetry.space_group_name_H-M   'P 1'
#
loop_
_entity.id
_entity.type
_entity.pdbx_description
1 polymer ?
#
loop_
_entity_poly.entity_id
_entity_poly.type
_entity_poly.pdbx_seq_one_letter_code
_entity_poly.pdbx_strand_id
1 'polypeptide(L)'
;MHPWQPPGMVTPGRDSTRAAPKWAPPVTQRGTWASSSATHVLCPCAQAVAVHCMLGHGRTGTLLACYLCKEQHLAGGDAIREIRRLRPGSIETSEQEQAVLRFCQCLCAGKES
;
A
#
# COMPACT_ATOMS: atom_id res chain seq x y z
N MET A 1 9.43 -24.35 -37.37
CA MET A 1 10.44 -23.40 -37.89
C MET A 1 9.72 -22.33 -38.69
N HIS A 2 9.70 -21.10 -38.13
CA HIS A 2 9.50 -19.72 -38.68
C HIS A 2 8.31 -19.44 -39.62
N PRO A 3 7.85 -18.18 -39.91
CA PRO A 3 8.23 -16.82 -39.42
C PRO A 3 6.99 -15.89 -39.07
N TRP A 4 7.08 -14.87 -38.19
CA TRP A 4 7.19 -13.40 -38.44
C TRP A 4 5.88 -12.55 -38.61
N GLN A 5 5.60 -11.68 -37.61
CA GLN A 5 5.15 -10.23 -37.53
C GLN A 5 3.92 -9.69 -38.32
N PRO A 6 3.25 -8.52 -38.01
CA PRO A 6 3.74 -7.24 -37.39
C PRO A 6 2.78 -6.49 -36.39
N PRO A 7 3.14 -5.29 -35.89
CA PRO A 7 2.40 -4.55 -34.85
C PRO A 7 1.49 -3.42 -35.40
N GLY A 8 0.51 -3.01 -34.58
CA GLY A 8 -0.04 -1.66 -34.55
C GLY A 8 -1.34 -1.41 -35.32
N MET A 9 -2.48 -1.44 -34.62
CA MET A 9 -3.57 -0.51 -34.90
C MET A 9 -4.31 -0.19 -33.59
N VAL A 10 -4.08 1.02 -33.09
CA VAL A 10 -4.82 1.61 -31.97
C VAL A 10 -6.29 1.75 -32.40
N THR A 11 -7.20 1.18 -31.60
CA THR A 11 -8.60 1.59 -31.59
C THR A 11 -8.87 2.34 -30.29
N PRO A 12 -9.38 3.57 -30.33
CA PRO A 12 -9.89 4.22 -29.15
C PRO A 12 -11.33 3.73 -28.93
N GLY A 13 -11.61 3.10 -27.79
CA GLY A 13 -12.96 2.59 -27.57
C GLY A 13 -13.16 1.87 -26.25
N ARG A 14 -13.26 2.66 -25.17
CA ARG A 14 -14.19 2.44 -24.05
C ARG A 14 -14.36 0.97 -23.62
N ASP A 15 -13.47 0.49 -22.74
CA ASP A 15 -13.62 -0.81 -22.09
C ASP A 15 -14.86 -0.81 -21.17
N SER A 16 -15.86 -1.58 -21.59
CA SER A 16 -17.15 -1.80 -20.94
C SER A 16 -17.15 -2.98 -19.96
N THR A 17 -15.99 -3.49 -19.52
CA THR A 17 -15.96 -4.75 -18.75
C THR A 17 -14.95 -4.80 -17.60
N ARG A 18 -15.03 -3.86 -16.65
CA ARG A 18 -14.53 -4.14 -15.29
C ARG A 18 -15.69 -4.25 -14.32
N ALA A 19 -16.33 -5.42 -14.32
CA ALA A 19 -17.18 -5.82 -13.21
C ALA A 19 -16.40 -5.66 -11.90
N ALA A 20 -16.96 -4.91 -10.95
CA ALA A 20 -16.35 -4.72 -9.65
C ALA A 20 -16.19 -6.09 -8.96
N PRO A 21 -15.03 -6.38 -8.37
CA PRO A 21 -14.80 -7.67 -7.74
C PRO A 21 -15.76 -7.86 -6.57
N LYS A 22 -16.21 -9.10 -6.35
CA LYS A 22 -17.20 -9.53 -5.34
C LYS A 22 -16.91 -9.12 -3.88
N TRP A 23 -15.71 -8.62 -3.58
CA TRP A 23 -15.33 -8.12 -2.26
C TRP A 23 -15.58 -6.62 -2.10
N ALA A 24 -15.92 -5.91 -3.18
CA ALA A 24 -16.23 -4.49 -3.12
C ALA A 24 -17.48 -4.29 -2.23
N PRO A 25 -17.39 -3.45 -1.19
CA PRO A 25 -18.56 -3.14 -0.37
C PRO A 25 -19.65 -2.51 -1.26
N PRO A 26 -20.95 -2.77 -0.99
CA PRO A 26 -22.01 -2.14 -1.74
C PRO A 26 -21.87 -0.63 -1.61
N VAL A 27 -21.74 0.05 -2.77
CA VAL A 27 -21.69 1.51 -2.88
C VAL A 27 -22.95 2.07 -2.21
N THR A 28 -22.83 2.45 -0.94
CA THR A 28 -23.93 3.03 -0.18
C THR A 28 -23.97 4.51 -0.50
N GLN A 29 -25.17 5.02 -0.76
CA GLN A 29 -25.43 6.26 -1.48
C GLN A 29 -24.73 7.51 -0.91
N ARG A 30 -24.32 8.34 -1.87
CA ARG A 30 -23.96 9.77 -1.85
C ARG A 30 -24.60 10.58 -0.70
N GLY A 31 -23.89 10.73 0.42
CA GLY A 31 -24.11 11.81 1.38
C GLY A 31 -23.39 13.07 0.93
N THR A 32 -24.12 14.17 0.69
CA THR A 32 -23.57 15.49 0.38
C THR A 32 -22.95 16.10 1.63
N TRP A 33 -21.62 16.12 1.71
CA TRP A 33 -20.88 16.95 2.67
C TRP A 33 -20.37 18.18 1.93
N ALA A 34 -21.24 19.19 1.79
CA ALA A 34 -20.81 20.53 1.45
C ALA A 34 -20.59 21.29 2.77
N SER A 35 -19.32 21.63 3.08
CA SER A 35 -18.90 23.01 3.38
C SER A 35 -17.43 23.07 3.86
N SER A 36 -16.73 24.05 3.31
CA SER A 36 -15.54 24.75 3.85
C SER A 36 -14.14 24.15 3.58
N SER A 37 -13.61 24.58 2.43
CA SER A 37 -12.27 25.18 2.25
C SER A 37 -11.02 24.31 2.48
N ALA A 38 -10.41 23.95 1.35
CA ALA A 38 -9.03 23.46 1.17
C ALA A 38 -8.73 22.09 1.77
N THR A 39 -9.08 21.02 1.04
CA THR A 39 -8.35 19.75 1.18
C THR A 39 -8.36 19.04 -0.16
N HIS A 40 -7.20 18.49 -0.52
CA HIS A 40 -6.87 17.83 -1.78
C HIS A 40 -8.04 17.10 -2.45
N VAL A 41 -8.10 17.20 -3.78
CA VAL A 41 -8.85 16.27 -4.63
C VAL A 41 -8.36 14.86 -4.31
N LEU A 42 -9.07 14.15 -3.43
CA LEU A 42 -8.97 12.71 -3.31
C LEU A 42 -9.34 12.16 -4.68
N CYS A 43 -8.38 11.53 -5.37
CA CYS A 43 -8.73 10.79 -6.59
C CYS A 43 -9.87 9.84 -6.20
N PRO A 44 -11.04 9.86 -6.89
CA PRO A 44 -12.14 8.93 -6.64
C PRO A 44 -11.71 7.46 -6.81
N CYS A 45 -10.52 7.25 -7.39
CA CYS A 45 -9.90 5.98 -7.64
C CYS A 45 -9.02 5.43 -6.49
N ALA A 46 -8.61 6.26 -5.53
CA ALA A 46 -7.71 5.83 -4.46
C ALA A 46 -8.47 4.95 -3.46
N GLN A 47 -8.20 3.63 -3.49
CA GLN A 47 -8.80 2.68 -2.55
C GLN A 47 -7.95 2.62 -1.28
N ALA A 48 -8.59 2.77 -0.12
CA ALA A 48 -7.95 2.57 1.16
C ALA A 48 -7.71 1.07 1.40
N VAL A 49 -6.53 0.72 1.92
CA VAL A 49 -6.18 -0.66 2.28
C VAL A 49 -5.98 -0.72 3.80
N ALA A 50 -6.67 -1.66 4.44
CA ALA A 50 -6.51 -1.94 5.87
C ALA A 50 -5.67 -3.21 6.08
N VAL A 51 -4.74 -3.15 7.03
CA VAL A 51 -3.93 -4.29 7.48
C VAL A 51 -4.17 -4.49 8.95
N HIS A 52 -4.52 -5.71 9.38
CA HIS A 52 -4.76 -6.01 10.79
C HIS A 52 -4.25 -7.40 11.17
N CYS A 53 -4.05 -7.61 12.46
CA CYS A 53 -3.90 -8.92 13.07
C CYS A 53 -5.02 -9.09 14.11
N MET A 54 -4.84 -9.96 15.11
CA MET A 54 -5.86 -10.14 16.14
C MET A 54 -6.08 -8.86 16.97
N LEU A 55 -4.98 -8.22 17.40
CA LEU A 55 -5.00 -6.99 18.22
C LEU A 55 -4.47 -5.75 17.48
N GLY A 56 -3.95 -5.93 16.27
CA GLY A 56 -3.40 -4.86 15.44
C GLY A 56 -2.07 -4.25 15.92
N HIS A 57 -1.39 -4.80 16.94
CA HIS A 57 -0.15 -4.24 17.51
C HIS A 57 1.14 -4.78 16.88
N GLY A 58 1.44 -6.07 17.04
CA GLY A 58 2.71 -6.65 16.59
C GLY A 58 2.78 -6.80 15.07
N ARG A 59 2.18 -7.87 14.52
CA ARG A 59 2.28 -8.21 13.09
C ARG A 59 1.85 -7.08 12.15
N THR A 60 0.81 -6.34 12.53
CA THR A 60 0.35 -5.17 11.77
C THR A 60 1.41 -4.07 11.76
N GLY A 61 1.95 -3.71 12.94
CA GLY A 61 3.02 -2.72 13.04
C GLY A 61 4.27 -3.15 12.25
N THR A 62 4.63 -4.43 12.29
CA THR A 62 5.76 -4.99 11.53
C THR A 62 5.56 -4.81 10.01
N LEU A 63 4.39 -5.19 9.49
CA LEU A 63 4.09 -5.05 8.06
C LEU A 63 4.05 -3.59 7.63
N LEU A 64 3.45 -2.71 8.44
CA LEU A 64 3.41 -1.28 8.16
C LEU A 64 4.81 -0.66 8.17
N ALA A 65 5.69 -1.06 9.09
CA ALA A 65 7.07 -0.59 9.10
C ALA A 65 7.83 -1.04 7.83
N CYS A 66 7.69 -2.31 7.43
CA CYS A 66 8.26 -2.79 6.16
C CYS A 66 7.71 -2.01 4.96
N TYR A 67 6.41 -1.69 4.96
CA TYR A 67 5.80 -0.88 3.91
C TYR A 67 6.44 0.52 3.83
N LEU A 68 6.68 1.18 4.97
CA LEU A 68 7.38 2.47 5.01
C LEU A 68 8.81 2.36 4.49
N CYS A 69 9.56 1.32 4.85
CA CYS A 69 10.90 1.08 4.30
C CYS A 69 10.86 0.96 2.78
N LYS A 70 9.85 0.28 2.23
CA LYS A 70 9.72 0.06 0.79
C LYS A 70 9.31 1.32 0.03
N GLU A 71 8.21 1.95 0.42
CA GLU A 71 7.58 3.04 -0.33
C GLU A 71 8.18 4.41 -0.01
N GLN A 72 8.62 4.63 1.23
CA GLN A 72 9.17 5.91 1.69
C GLN A 72 10.69 5.88 1.87
N HIS A 73 11.32 4.73 1.63
CA HIS A 73 12.77 4.53 1.75
C HIS A 73 13.33 4.92 3.12
N LEU A 74 12.51 4.80 4.16
CA LEU A 74 12.96 4.98 5.54
C LEU A 74 13.92 3.84 5.93
N ALA A 75 14.94 4.19 6.72
CA ALA A 75 15.75 3.17 7.37
C ALA A 75 14.90 2.37 8.35
N GLY A 76 15.19 1.08 8.52
CA GLY A 76 14.35 0.18 9.33
C GLY A 76 14.11 0.68 10.76
N GLY A 77 15.12 1.28 11.40
CA GLY A 77 14.97 1.89 12.73
C GLY A 77 14.04 3.11 12.74
N ASP A 78 14.08 3.93 11.70
CA ASP A 78 13.21 5.11 11.58
C ASP A 78 11.77 4.71 11.27
N ALA A 79 11.57 3.68 10.45
CA ALA A 79 10.24 3.10 10.19
C ALA A 79 9.61 2.54 11.47
N ILE A 80 10.37 1.81 12.30
CA ILE A 80 9.90 1.33 13.61
C ILE A 80 9.49 2.50 14.50
N ARG A 81 10.33 3.53 14.59
CA ARG A 81 10.06 4.73 15.40
C ARG A 81 8.79 5.44 14.93
N GLU A 82 8.61 5.57 13.63
CA GLU A 82 7.44 6.24 13.06
C GLU A 82 6.14 5.48 13.34
N ILE A 83 6.14 4.15 13.18
CA ILE A 83 4.97 3.33 13.52
C ILE A 83 4.64 3.42 15.00
N ARG A 84 5.64 3.42 15.89
CA ARG A 84 5.43 3.59 17.34
C ARG A 84 4.96 5.00 17.70
N ARG A 85 5.38 6.02 16.97
CA ARG A 85 4.90 7.40 17.12
C ARG A 85 3.43 7.52 16.74
N LEU A 86 3.02 6.90 15.62
CA LEU A 86 1.64 6.89 15.15
C LEU A 86 0.74 6.03 16.05
N ARG A 87 1.26 4.90 16.54
CA ARG A 87 0.52 3.97 17.39
C ARG A 87 1.44 3.34 18.45
N PRO A 88 1.45 3.88 19.67
CA PRO A 88 2.27 3.36 20.76
C PRO A 88 2.02 1.86 21.03
N GLY A 89 3.08 1.14 21.39
CA GLY A 89 3.03 -0.30 21.64
C GLY A 89 2.94 -1.18 20.38
N SER A 90 3.16 -0.62 19.19
CA SER A 90 3.28 -1.42 17.96
C SER A 90 4.67 -2.04 17.84
N ILE A 91 4.76 -3.20 17.17
CA ILE A 91 5.99 -4.01 17.03
C ILE A 91 6.42 -4.49 18.43
N GLU A 92 5.81 -5.58 18.87
CA GLU A 92 5.77 -6.00 20.27
C GLU A 92 7.00 -6.77 20.71
N THR A 93 7.73 -7.40 19.77
CA THR A 93 8.85 -8.30 20.10
C THR A 93 10.11 -7.95 19.32
N SER A 94 11.26 -8.30 19.88
CA SER A 94 12.57 -8.09 19.25
C SER A 94 12.71 -8.84 17.93
N GLU A 95 12.07 -9.99 17.77
CA GLU A 95 12.06 -10.75 16.51
C GLU A 95 11.32 -9.97 15.41
N GLN A 96 10.25 -9.26 15.77
CA GLN A 96 9.52 -8.40 14.82
C GLN A 96 10.36 -7.19 14.41
N GLU A 97 11.07 -6.56 15.34
CA GLU A 97 12.01 -5.48 15.02
C GLU A 97 13.12 -5.97 14.08
N GLN A 98 13.73 -7.11 14.39
CA GLN A 98 14.77 -7.72 13.54
C GLN A 98 14.25 -8.05 12.14
N ALA A 99 13.00 -8.51 12.02
CA ALA A 99 12.38 -8.76 10.73
C ALA A 99 12.30 -7.49 9.86
N VAL A 100 11.94 -6.34 10.45
CA VAL A 100 11.91 -5.04 9.74
C VAL A 100 13.31 -4.63 9.32
N LEU A 101 14.30 -4.72 10.21
CA LEU A 101 15.68 -4.35 9.93
C LEU A 101 16.27 -5.20 8.80
N ARG A 102 16.08 -6.52 8.86
CA ARG A 102 16.52 -7.47 7.83
C ARG A 102 15.85 -7.18 6.49
N PHE A 103 14.54 -6.94 6.51
CA PHE A 103 13.79 -6.59 5.30
C PHE A 103 14.34 -5.30 4.66
N CYS A 104 14.58 -4.26 5.45
CA CYS A 104 15.15 -3.01 4.97
C CYS A 104 16.55 -3.20 4.36
N GLN A 105 17.40 -4.02 4.98
CA GLN A 105 18.73 -4.34 4.45
C GLN A 105 18.65 -5.06 3.09
N CYS A 106 17.77 -6.07 2.98
CA CYS A 106 17.55 -6.78 1.72
C CYS A 106 16.98 -5.87 0.62
N LEU A 107 16.12 -4.90 0.96
CA LEU A 107 15.60 -3.92 0.02
C LEU A 107 16.70 -3.01 -0.54
N CYS A 108 17.71 -2.66 0.26
CA CYS A 108 18.85 -1.87 -0.21
C CYS A 108 19.77 -2.70 -1.11
N ALA A 109 20.08 -3.94 -0.72
CA ALA A 109 20.95 -4.83 -1.50
C ALA A 109 20.36 -5.22 -2.87
N GLY A 110 19.03 -5.27 -2.99
CA GLY A 110 18.36 -5.58 -4.27
C GLY A 110 18.24 -4.42 -5.25
N LYS A 111 18.66 -3.19 -4.89
CA LYS A 111 18.63 -2.02 -5.79
C LYS A 111 19.92 -1.84 -6.61
N GLU A 112 20.92 -2.70 -6.41
CA GLU A 112 22.24 -2.63 -7.07
C GLU A 112 22.42 -3.70 -8.19
N SER A 113 21.34 -4.25 -8.75
CA SER A 113 21.36 -5.20 -9.88
C SER A 113 20.46 -4.78 -11.03
#